data_AF-A0A0P6YYP8-F1
#
_entry.id   AF-A0A0P6YYP8-F1
#
_cell.length_a   1.000
_cell.length_b   1.000
_cell.length_c   1.000
_cell.angle_alpha   90.00
_cell.angle_beta   90.00
_cell.angle_gamma   90.00
#
_symmetry.space_group_name_H-M   'P 1'
#
loop_
_entity.id
_entity.type
_entity.pdbx_description
1 polymer ?
#
loop_
_entity_poly.entity_id
_entity_poly.type
_entity_poly.pdbx_seq_one_letter_code
_entity_poly.pdbx_strand_id
1 'polypeptide(L)'
;MALFDHKLAEEITALVLQRYRSLGHALGATTLAEEAAAETAFQHNLNLLIEVANGRHMRNEIMLRRIELALEQLLDLLLGNALQSKAVFPEDFWQSEIGILVSRTRWWLSAEDLITISNAAALAFGQNNQANRMRIARAIDNGLLDWVPDPSVANPQQNRRVLRSQVERLRDLSRLPELGD
;
A
#
# COMPACT_ATOMS: atom_id res chain seq x y z
N MET A 1 -19.04 -0.05 -15.67
CA MET A 1 -18.53 1.33 -15.52
C MET A 1 -17.13 1.25 -14.95
N ALA A 2 -16.19 2.05 -15.46
CA ALA A 2 -14.88 2.20 -14.85
C ALA A 2 -15.03 2.94 -13.52
N LEU A 3 -14.32 2.51 -12.48
CA LEU A 3 -14.33 3.13 -11.16
C LEU A 3 -13.39 4.34 -11.10
N PHE A 4 -12.35 4.31 -11.93
CA PHE A 4 -11.38 5.39 -12.08
C PHE A 4 -11.24 5.73 -13.57
N ASP A 5 -11.12 7.01 -13.89
CA ASP A 5 -10.90 7.50 -15.24
C ASP A 5 -9.49 8.11 -15.41
N HIS A 6 -9.13 8.44 -16.66
CA HIS A 6 -7.83 9.04 -16.95
C HIS A 6 -7.71 10.48 -16.41
N LYS A 7 -8.84 11.17 -16.18
CA LYS A 7 -8.86 12.52 -15.61
C LYS A 7 -8.35 12.50 -14.17
N LEU A 8 -8.71 11.48 -13.40
CA LEU A 8 -8.16 11.26 -12.07
C LEU A 8 -6.62 11.09 -12.11
N ALA A 9 -6.10 10.37 -13.11
CA ALA A 9 -4.65 10.20 -13.26
C ALA A 9 -3.94 11.55 -13.47
N GLU A 10 -4.51 12.40 -14.32
CA GLU A 10 -4.00 13.76 -14.57
C GLU A 10 -4.07 14.64 -13.32
N GLU A 11 -5.18 14.59 -12.57
CA GLU A 11 -5.37 15.37 -11.34
C GLU A 11 -4.39 14.97 -10.23
N ILE A 12 -4.22 13.67 -9.99
CA ILE A 12 -3.24 13.16 -9.01
C ILE A 12 -1.83 13.56 -9.42
N THR A 13 -1.47 13.39 -10.69
CA THR A 13 -0.15 13.76 -11.22
C THR A 13 0.12 15.25 -11.03
N ALA A 14 -0.85 16.10 -11.34
CA ALA A 14 -0.74 17.54 -11.15
C ALA A 14 -0.51 17.92 -9.67
N LEU A 15 -1.27 17.32 -8.74
CA LEU A 15 -1.14 17.58 -7.30
C LEU A 15 0.22 17.15 -6.76
N VAL A 16 0.69 15.95 -7.16
CA VAL A 16 2.00 15.42 -6.76
C VAL A 16 3.13 16.32 -7.27
N LEU A 17 3.11 16.67 -8.56
CA LEU A 17 4.14 17.51 -9.15
C LEU A 17 4.15 18.91 -8.57
N GLN A 18 2.98 19.49 -8.29
CA GLN A 18 2.88 20.78 -7.62
C GLN A 18 3.55 20.73 -6.25
N ARG A 19 3.35 19.65 -5.48
CA ARG A 19 3.99 19.47 -4.18
C ARG A 19 5.51 19.34 -4.32
N TYR A 20 5.99 18.53 -5.27
CA TYR A 20 7.42 18.35 -5.53
C TYR A 20 8.09 19.65 -5.98
N ARG A 21 7.48 20.41 -6.89
CA ARG A 21 7.99 21.72 -7.30
C ARG A 21 8.06 22.70 -6.13
N SER A 22 7.04 22.72 -5.27
CA SER A 22 7.04 23.55 -4.06
C SER A 22 8.18 23.18 -3.10
N LEU A 23 8.47 21.90 -2.93
CA LEU A 23 9.56 21.40 -2.09
C LEU A 23 10.93 21.65 -2.74
N GLY A 24 11.07 21.36 -4.03
CA GLY A 24 12.28 21.58 -4.81
C GLY A 24 12.68 23.06 -4.84
N HIS A 25 11.71 23.96 -5.01
CA HIS A 25 11.94 25.40 -4.92
C HIS A 25 12.40 25.83 -3.52
N ALA A 26 11.80 25.28 -2.46
CA ALA A 26 12.24 25.55 -1.08
C ALA A 26 13.66 25.03 -0.80
N LEU A 27 14.11 24.02 -1.54
CA LEU A 27 15.43 23.39 -1.42
C LEU A 27 16.46 23.88 -2.47
N GLY A 28 16.07 24.80 -3.36
CA GLY A 28 16.96 25.35 -4.39
C GLY A 28 17.24 24.43 -5.59
N ALA A 29 16.45 23.37 -5.80
CA ALA A 29 16.57 22.49 -6.96
C ALA A 29 15.97 23.14 -8.22
N THR A 30 16.66 23.03 -9.36
CA THR A 30 16.23 23.63 -10.63
C THR A 30 16.60 22.72 -11.82
N THR A 31 15.91 21.58 -12.01
CA THR A 31 16.12 20.74 -13.21
C THR A 31 14.80 20.37 -13.90
N LEU A 32 14.34 21.25 -14.78
CA LEU A 32 13.07 21.14 -15.53
C LEU A 32 12.96 19.92 -16.47
N ALA A 33 14.08 19.42 -17.01
CA ALA A 33 14.06 18.30 -17.98
C ALA A 33 13.90 16.94 -17.30
N GLU A 34 14.49 16.76 -16.12
CA GLU A 34 14.33 15.57 -15.30
C GLU A 34 12.90 15.49 -14.72
N GLU A 35 12.33 16.64 -14.38
CA GLU A 35 10.93 16.76 -13.95
C GLU A 35 9.94 16.26 -15.03
N ALA A 36 10.11 16.66 -16.29
CA ALA A 36 9.19 16.27 -17.37
C ALA A 36 9.26 14.76 -17.72
N ALA A 37 10.46 14.18 -17.66
CA ALA A 37 10.63 12.73 -17.84
C ALA A 37 10.02 11.95 -16.67
N ALA A 38 10.20 12.43 -15.43
CA ALA A 38 9.59 11.83 -14.25
C ALA A 38 8.06 11.93 -14.26
N GLU A 39 7.50 13.06 -14.70
CA GLU A 39 6.06 13.26 -14.89
C GLU A 39 5.47 12.23 -15.86
N THR A 40 6.11 12.04 -17.02
CA THR A 40 5.65 11.08 -18.03
C THR A 40 5.69 9.64 -17.51
N ALA A 41 6.77 9.27 -16.80
CA ALA A 41 6.90 7.93 -16.21
C ALA A 41 5.87 7.68 -15.10
N PHE A 42 5.64 8.68 -14.24
CA PHE A 42 4.65 8.60 -13.16
C PHE A 42 3.23 8.46 -13.72
N GLN A 43 2.86 9.27 -14.71
CA GLN A 43 1.55 9.20 -15.33
C GLN A 43 1.32 7.84 -16.02
N HIS A 44 2.35 7.30 -16.68
CA HIS A 44 2.30 5.97 -17.27
C HIS A 44 2.05 4.88 -16.20
N ASN A 45 2.76 4.94 -15.08
CA ASN A 45 2.57 4.01 -13.98
C ASN A 45 1.18 4.13 -13.35
N LEU A 46 0.69 5.35 -13.13
CA LEU A 46 -0.62 5.58 -12.54
C LEU A 46 -1.75 5.07 -13.43
N ASN A 47 -1.65 5.29 -14.74
CA ASN A 47 -2.58 4.72 -15.72
C ASN A 47 -2.58 3.19 -15.67
N LEU A 48 -1.40 2.55 -15.56
CA LEU A 48 -1.32 1.10 -15.40
C LEU A 48 -2.04 0.63 -14.13
N LEU A 49 -1.85 1.30 -12.99
CA LEU A 49 -2.53 0.98 -11.74
C LEU A 49 -4.05 1.13 -11.86
N ILE A 50 -4.52 2.17 -12.56
CA ILE A 50 -5.95 2.43 -12.83
C ILE A 50 -6.56 1.30 -13.66
N GLU A 51 -5.91 0.88 -14.74
CA GLU A 51 -6.40 -0.24 -15.57
C GLU A 51 -6.51 -1.54 -14.77
N VAL A 52 -5.55 -1.80 -13.87
CA VAL A 52 -5.57 -2.95 -12.96
C VAL A 52 -6.69 -2.86 -11.95
N ALA A 53 -6.87 -1.71 -11.29
CA ALA A 53 -7.91 -1.51 -10.28
C ALA A 53 -9.33 -1.55 -10.89
N ASN A 54 -9.45 -1.20 -12.18
CA ASN A 54 -10.65 -1.37 -12.99
C ASN A 54 -10.87 -2.82 -13.48
N GLY A 55 -9.94 -3.75 -13.20
CA GLY A 55 -10.06 -5.16 -13.56
C GLY A 55 -9.82 -5.47 -15.04
N ARG A 56 -9.12 -4.58 -15.77
CA ARG A 56 -8.90 -4.71 -17.22
C ARG A 56 -7.70 -5.57 -17.61
N HIS A 57 -6.90 -6.00 -16.63
CA HIS A 57 -5.72 -6.85 -16.84
C HIS A 57 -5.89 -8.25 -16.26
N MET A 58 -5.44 -9.25 -17.03
CA MET A 58 -5.27 -10.63 -16.56
C MET A 58 -3.94 -10.78 -15.82
N ARG A 59 -3.93 -11.61 -14.77
CA ARG A 59 -2.73 -11.89 -13.98
C ARG A 59 -1.76 -12.77 -14.77
N ASN A 60 -0.53 -12.30 -14.93
CA ASN A 60 0.61 -13.09 -15.40
C ASN A 60 1.89 -12.57 -14.72
N GLU A 61 2.96 -13.37 -14.70
CA GLU A 61 4.18 -13.05 -13.94
C GLU A 61 4.84 -11.73 -14.34
N ILE A 62 4.88 -11.42 -15.64
CA ILE A 62 5.48 -10.18 -16.16
C ILE A 62 4.66 -8.97 -15.69
N MET A 63 3.34 -9.08 -15.77
CA MET A 63 2.40 -8.04 -15.38
C MET A 63 2.43 -7.83 -13.86
N LEU A 64 2.51 -8.91 -13.07
CA LEU A 64 2.66 -8.84 -11.61
C LEU A 64 3.87 -7.99 -11.22
N ARG A 65 5.06 -8.33 -11.74
CA ARG A 65 6.29 -7.58 -11.45
C ARG A 65 6.21 -6.12 -11.86
N ARG A 66 5.61 -5.84 -13.03
CA ARG A 66 5.46 -4.46 -13.53
C ARG A 66 4.55 -3.62 -12.63
N ILE A 67 3.45 -4.21 -12.16
CA ILE A 67 2.49 -3.54 -11.28
C ILE A 67 3.06 -3.39 -9.88
N GLU A 68 3.78 -4.39 -9.37
CA GLU A 68 4.52 -4.28 -8.10
C GLU A 68 5.47 -3.09 -8.12
N LEU A 69 6.29 -2.97 -9.17
CA LEU A 69 7.24 -1.87 -9.30
C LEU A 69 6.55 -0.51 -9.45
N ALA A 70 5.47 -0.42 -10.23
CA ALA A 70 4.69 0.82 -10.37
C ALA A 70 4.03 1.23 -9.05
N LEU A 71 3.53 0.26 -8.28
CA LEU A 71 2.92 0.48 -6.99
C LEU A 71 3.97 0.89 -5.94
N GLU A 72 5.12 0.22 -5.90
CA GLU A 72 6.24 0.56 -5.01
C GLU A 72 6.68 2.01 -5.23
N GLN A 73 6.88 2.41 -6.50
CA GLN A 73 7.23 3.80 -6.84
C GLN A 73 6.16 4.81 -6.38
N LEU A 74 4.88 4.48 -6.51
CA LEU A 74 3.80 5.34 -6.01
C LEU A 74 3.83 5.45 -4.48
N LEU A 75 4.06 4.33 -3.79
CA LEU A 75 4.10 4.31 -2.32
C LEU A 75 5.34 5.04 -1.77
N ASP A 76 6.49 4.86 -2.39
CA ASP A 76 7.71 5.60 -2.08
C ASP A 76 7.50 7.10 -2.29
N LEU A 77 6.74 7.49 -3.30
CA LEU A 77 6.41 8.89 -3.52
C LEU A 77 5.48 9.45 -2.42
N LEU A 78 4.51 8.66 -1.97
CA LEU A 78 3.52 9.11 -0.97
C LEU A 78 4.04 9.08 0.46
N LEU A 79 4.87 8.10 0.81
CA LEU A 79 5.37 7.85 2.17
C LEU A 79 6.86 8.16 2.32
N GLY A 80 7.56 8.39 1.21
CA GLY A 80 8.97 8.71 1.18
C GLY A 80 9.27 9.91 2.06
N ASN A 81 10.23 9.71 2.96
CA ASN A 81 10.69 10.74 3.86
C ASN A 81 12.21 10.65 4.00
N ALA A 82 12.86 11.78 4.24
CA ALA A 82 14.33 11.87 4.32
C ALA A 82 14.92 11.00 5.44
N LEU A 83 14.13 10.70 6.48
CA LEU A 83 14.53 9.86 7.61
C LEU A 83 14.39 8.36 7.33
N GLN A 84 13.86 7.98 6.15
CA GLN A 84 13.50 6.60 5.80
C GLN A 84 12.68 5.90 6.91
N SER A 85 11.94 6.70 7.68
CA SER A 85 11.11 6.21 8.77
C SER A 85 9.88 5.52 8.20
N LYS A 86 9.45 4.44 8.85
CA LYS A 86 8.21 3.75 8.47
C LYS A 86 7.02 4.67 8.76
N ALA A 87 6.46 5.27 7.72
CA ALA A 87 5.20 5.98 7.79
C ALA A 87 4.05 5.01 7.46
N VAL A 88 2.97 5.08 8.24
CA VAL A 88 1.75 4.31 8.00
C VAL A 88 0.69 5.25 7.44
N PHE A 89 -0.10 4.78 6.48
CA PHE A 89 -1.22 5.57 5.98
C PHE A 89 -2.28 5.78 7.08
N PRO A 90 -2.78 7.00 7.28
CA PRO A 90 -3.90 7.26 8.18
C PRO A 90 -5.18 6.59 7.66
N GLU A 91 -6.16 6.37 8.53
CA GLU A 91 -7.40 5.69 8.13
C GLU A 91 -8.17 6.43 7.03
N ASP A 92 -8.21 7.76 7.09
CA ASP A 92 -8.88 8.61 6.10
C ASP A 92 -8.24 8.54 4.71
N PHE A 93 -6.93 8.21 4.61
CA PHE A 93 -6.28 8.01 3.32
C PHE A 93 -6.97 6.93 2.52
N TRP A 94 -7.41 5.84 3.17
CA TRP A 94 -8.05 4.72 2.49
C TRP A 94 -9.45 5.04 1.94
N GLN A 95 -10.03 6.17 2.33
CA GLN A 95 -11.29 6.68 1.79
C GLN A 95 -11.08 7.60 0.58
N SER A 96 -9.84 8.07 0.35
CA SER A 96 -9.50 8.87 -0.83
C SER A 96 -9.46 8.02 -2.10
N GLU A 97 -9.63 8.63 -3.26
CA GLU A 97 -9.56 7.93 -4.55
C GLU A 97 -8.21 7.22 -4.76
N ILE A 98 -7.11 7.84 -4.33
CA ILE A 98 -5.77 7.22 -4.35
C ILE A 98 -5.72 6.02 -3.40
N GLY A 99 -6.27 6.13 -2.19
CA GLY A 99 -6.31 5.00 -1.25
C GLY A 99 -7.14 3.82 -1.78
N ILE A 100 -8.26 4.09 -2.44
CA ILE A 100 -9.09 3.07 -3.09
C ILE A 100 -8.33 2.45 -4.28
N LEU A 101 -7.62 3.24 -5.07
CA LEU A 101 -6.76 2.76 -6.16
C LEU A 101 -5.68 1.81 -5.61
N VAL A 102 -4.90 2.27 -4.63
CA VAL A 102 -3.83 1.49 -3.99
C VAL A 102 -4.36 0.19 -3.39
N SER A 103 -5.49 0.24 -2.67
CA SER A 103 -6.08 -0.96 -2.06
C SER A 103 -6.53 -1.97 -3.11
N ARG A 104 -7.17 -1.54 -4.20
CA ARG A 104 -7.58 -2.42 -5.30
C ARG A 104 -6.40 -3.02 -6.04
N THR A 105 -5.36 -2.25 -6.30
CA THR A 105 -4.14 -2.77 -6.92
C THR A 105 -3.44 -3.77 -6.02
N ARG A 106 -3.27 -3.47 -4.72
CA ARG A 106 -2.71 -4.43 -3.75
C ARG A 106 -3.55 -5.70 -3.63
N TRP A 107 -4.87 -5.57 -3.67
CA TRP A 107 -5.76 -6.72 -3.70
C TRP A 107 -5.51 -7.57 -4.95
N TRP A 108 -5.41 -6.95 -6.13
CA TRP A 108 -5.13 -7.68 -7.37
C TRP A 108 -3.76 -8.39 -7.36
N LEU A 109 -2.75 -7.79 -6.74
CA LEU A 109 -1.42 -8.40 -6.58
C LEU A 109 -1.44 -9.59 -5.61
N SER A 110 -2.00 -9.39 -4.43
CA SER A 110 -1.83 -10.29 -3.28
C SER A 110 -3.13 -10.96 -2.81
N ALA A 111 -4.18 -11.02 -3.63
CA ALA A 111 -5.50 -11.56 -3.26
C ALA A 111 -5.44 -12.93 -2.57
N GLU A 112 -4.51 -13.78 -3.00
CA GLU A 112 -4.36 -15.15 -2.47
C GLU A 112 -3.59 -15.21 -1.14
N ASP A 113 -2.78 -14.18 -0.84
CA ASP A 113 -1.93 -14.14 0.35
C ASP A 113 -2.47 -13.21 1.46
N LEU A 114 -3.49 -12.41 1.16
CA LEU A 114 -4.13 -11.52 2.12
C LEU A 114 -5.12 -12.28 3.00
N ILE A 115 -4.95 -12.18 4.32
CA ILE A 115 -5.78 -12.87 5.32
C ILE A 115 -6.47 -11.88 6.27
N THR A 116 -7.60 -12.30 6.83
CA THR A 116 -8.33 -11.52 7.85
C THR A 116 -7.55 -11.44 9.16
N ILE A 117 -7.87 -10.44 10.00
CA ILE A 117 -7.29 -10.32 11.35
C ILE A 117 -7.55 -11.57 12.20
N SER A 118 -8.72 -12.18 12.05
CA SER A 118 -9.08 -13.45 12.70
C SER A 118 -8.17 -14.60 12.29
N ASN A 119 -7.90 -14.74 10.98
CA ASN A 119 -7.00 -15.76 10.46
C ASN A 119 -5.55 -15.48 10.83
N ALA A 120 -5.14 -14.20 10.83
CA ALA A 120 -3.82 -13.79 11.27
C ALA A 120 -3.57 -14.12 12.76
N ALA A 121 -4.56 -13.89 13.62
CA ALA A 121 -4.49 -14.25 15.03
C ALA A 121 -4.35 -15.76 15.24
N ALA A 122 -5.13 -16.56 14.50
CA ALA A 122 -5.00 -18.02 14.53
C ALA A 122 -3.62 -18.49 14.02
N LEU A 123 -3.11 -17.88 12.97
CA LEU A 123 -1.83 -18.22 12.36
C LEU A 123 -0.64 -17.87 13.26
N ALA A 124 -0.64 -16.67 13.86
CA ALA A 124 0.46 -16.20 14.70
C ALA A 124 0.46 -16.83 16.09
N PHE A 125 -0.71 -17.04 16.69
CA PHE A 125 -0.82 -17.40 18.10
C PHE A 125 -1.51 -18.74 18.34
N GLY A 126 -1.86 -19.47 17.28
CA GLY A 126 -2.52 -20.78 17.33
C GLY A 126 -4.02 -20.74 17.63
N GLN A 127 -4.58 -19.58 17.99
CA GLN A 127 -5.98 -19.44 18.43
C GLN A 127 -6.57 -18.09 18.04
N ASN A 128 -7.83 -18.07 17.58
CA ASN A 128 -8.58 -16.85 17.29
C ASN A 128 -9.43 -16.41 18.50
N ASN A 129 -8.80 -15.75 19.48
CA ASN A 129 -9.51 -15.10 20.60
C ASN A 129 -9.34 -13.56 20.53
N GLN A 130 -10.12 -12.83 21.34
CA GLN A 130 -10.11 -11.37 21.32
C GLN A 130 -8.75 -10.77 21.68
N ALA A 131 -8.03 -11.37 22.63
CA ALA A 131 -6.69 -10.92 23.03
C ALA A 131 -5.70 -11.02 21.86
N ASN A 132 -5.69 -12.14 21.14
CA ASN A 132 -4.82 -12.36 19.98
C ASN A 132 -5.16 -11.45 18.81
N ARG A 133 -6.46 -11.20 18.54
CA ARG A 133 -6.88 -10.20 17.54
C ARG A 133 -6.40 -8.79 17.91
N MET A 134 -6.45 -8.43 19.19
CA MET A 134 -5.93 -7.15 19.68
C MET A 134 -4.41 -7.03 19.52
N ARG A 135 -3.66 -8.14 19.68
CA ARG A 135 -2.21 -8.16 19.41
C ARG A 135 -1.89 -7.92 17.94
N ILE A 136 -2.67 -8.50 17.01
CA ILE A 136 -2.52 -8.20 15.58
C ILE A 136 -2.85 -6.73 15.28
N ALA A 137 -3.93 -6.19 15.85
CA ALA A 137 -4.29 -4.78 15.67
C ALA A 137 -3.15 -3.85 16.13
N ARG A 138 -2.57 -4.10 17.31
CA ARG A 138 -1.41 -3.34 17.80
C ARG A 138 -0.17 -3.50 16.92
N ALA A 139 0.06 -4.69 16.35
CA ALA A 139 1.18 -4.89 15.43
C ALA A 139 0.99 -4.08 14.13
N ILE A 140 -0.25 -3.90 13.67
CA ILE A 140 -0.60 -3.00 12.58
C ILE A 140 -0.35 -1.54 12.99
N ASP A 141 -0.89 -1.12 14.13
CA ASP A 141 -0.79 0.26 14.61
C ASP A 141 0.67 0.69 14.84
N ASN A 142 1.53 -0.26 15.23
CA ASN A 142 2.97 -0.05 15.43
C ASN A 142 3.81 -0.21 14.13
N GLY A 143 3.19 -0.45 12.97
CA GLY A 143 3.90 -0.62 11.70
C GLY A 143 4.74 -1.90 11.58
N LEU A 144 4.46 -2.91 12.41
CA LEU A 144 5.06 -4.25 12.30
C LEU A 144 4.39 -5.08 11.21
N LEU A 145 3.09 -4.87 10.99
CA LEU A 145 2.31 -5.47 9.91
C LEU A 145 1.75 -4.37 9.02
N ASP A 146 1.92 -4.52 7.71
CA ASP A 146 1.19 -3.70 6.76
C ASP A 146 -0.24 -4.24 6.63
N TRP A 147 -1.15 -3.33 6.33
CA TRP A 147 -2.54 -3.70 6.09
C TRP A 147 -3.10 -2.98 4.88
N VAL A 148 -4.14 -3.57 4.31
CA VAL A 148 -4.94 -2.97 3.25
C VAL A 148 -6.42 -3.26 3.49
N PRO A 149 -7.32 -2.34 3.12
CA PRO A 149 -8.75 -2.60 3.15
C PRO A 149 -9.16 -3.52 1.99
N ASP A 150 -10.03 -4.48 2.29
CA ASP A 150 -10.74 -5.30 1.31
C ASP A 150 -11.86 -4.46 0.67
N PRO A 151 -11.78 -4.16 -0.63
CA PRO A 151 -12.76 -3.30 -1.29
C PRO A 151 -14.15 -3.94 -1.41
N SER A 152 -14.29 -5.24 -1.13
CA SER A 152 -15.57 -5.95 -1.13
C SER A 152 -16.32 -5.88 0.20
N VAL A 153 -15.66 -5.44 1.27
CA VAL A 153 -16.23 -5.37 2.62
C VAL A 153 -16.47 -3.92 3.01
N ALA A 154 -17.74 -3.56 3.15
CA ALA A 154 -18.14 -2.18 3.48
C ALA A 154 -17.77 -1.75 4.91
N ASN A 155 -17.72 -2.69 5.86
CA ASN A 155 -17.42 -2.38 7.26
C ASN A 155 -15.92 -2.12 7.47
N PRO A 156 -15.49 -0.90 7.82
CA PRO A 156 -14.07 -0.56 8.02
C PRO A 156 -13.38 -1.36 9.13
N GLN A 157 -14.14 -1.82 10.13
CA GLN A 157 -13.59 -2.62 11.23
C GLN A 157 -13.27 -4.06 10.80
N GLN A 158 -13.89 -4.54 9.72
CA GLN A 158 -13.77 -5.92 9.24
C GLN A 158 -13.06 -6.04 7.89
N ASN A 159 -12.88 -4.93 7.18
CA ASN A 159 -12.25 -4.94 5.86
C ASN A 159 -10.72 -4.99 5.93
N ARG A 160 -10.09 -4.82 7.11
CA ARG A 160 -8.63 -4.89 7.24
C ARG A 160 -8.10 -6.28 6.90
N ARG A 161 -7.05 -6.32 6.09
CA ARG A 161 -6.36 -7.53 5.63
C ARG A 161 -4.86 -7.33 5.76
N VAL A 162 -4.16 -8.40 6.11
CA VAL A 162 -2.70 -8.40 6.28
C VAL A 162 -2.10 -9.52 5.43
N LEU A 163 -0.84 -9.39 5.03
CA LEU A 163 -0.14 -10.44 4.29
C LEU A 163 0.18 -11.63 5.21
N ARG A 164 -0.19 -12.84 4.79
CA ARG A 164 0.13 -14.08 5.52
C ARG A 164 1.62 -14.19 5.79
N SER A 165 2.46 -13.92 4.81
CA SER A 165 3.93 -13.95 4.95
C SER A 165 4.48 -12.99 6.02
N GLN A 166 3.83 -11.84 6.27
CA GLN A 166 4.20 -10.95 7.38
C GLN A 166 3.80 -11.53 8.74
N VAL A 167 2.62 -12.17 8.80
CA VAL A 167 2.12 -12.80 10.02
C VAL A 167 2.96 -14.03 10.40
N GLU A 168 3.41 -14.81 9.41
CA GLU A 168 4.33 -15.93 9.63
C GLU A 168 5.67 -15.45 10.20
N ARG A 169 6.24 -14.37 9.64
CA ARG A 169 7.44 -13.75 10.21
C ARG A 169 7.23 -13.25 11.64
N LEU A 170 6.09 -12.61 11.91
CA LEU A 170 5.74 -12.16 13.27
C LEU A 170 5.67 -13.34 14.26
N ARG A 171 5.07 -14.45 13.84
CA ARG A 171 5.03 -15.69 14.63
C ARG A 171 6.43 -16.17 14.96
N ASP A 172 7.29 -16.25 13.95
CA ASP A 172 8.61 -16.83 14.10
C ASP A 172 9.49 -15.94 15.01
N LEU A 173 9.37 -14.61 14.92
CA LEU A 173 9.99 -13.68 15.85
C LEU A 173 9.50 -13.87 17.29
N SER A 174 8.20 -14.11 17.50
CA SER A 174 7.64 -14.36 18.84
C SER A 174 8.03 -15.72 19.44
N ARG A 175 8.64 -16.61 18.65
CA ARG A 175 9.12 -17.94 19.07
C ARG A 175 10.63 -17.99 19.30
N LEU A 176 11.37 -16.95 18.89
CA LEU A 176 12.78 -16.86 19.23
C LEU A 176 12.91 -16.68 20.75
N PRO A 177 13.73 -17.48 21.45
CA PRO A 177 14.06 -17.19 22.83
C PRO A 177 14.69 -15.80 22.89
N GLU A 178 14.37 -15.02 23.92
CA GLU A 178 15.15 -13.83 24.25
C GLU A 178 16.62 -14.27 24.30
N LEU A 179 17.42 -13.83 23.32
CA LEU A 179 18.86 -13.97 23.42
C LEU A 179 19.24 -13.17 24.66
N GLY A 180 19.51 -13.90 25.74
CA GLY A 180 19.75 -13.35 27.06
C GLY A 180 20.90 -12.35 27.08
N ASP A 181 20.75 -11.38 27.99
CA ASP A 181 21.73 -10.47 28.60
C ASP A 181 22.95 -10.01 27.79
#